data_AF-A0A3P7MJS9-F1
#
_entry.id   AF-A0A3P7MJS9-F1
#
_cell.length_a   1.000
_cell.length_b   1.000
_cell.length_c   1.000
_cell.angle_alpha   90.00
_cell.angle_beta   90.00
_cell.angle_gamma   90.00
#
_symmetry.space_group_name_H-M   'P 1'
#
loop_
_entity.id
_entity.type
_entity.pdbx_description
1 polymer ?
#
loop_
_entity_poly.entity_id
_entity_poly.type
_entity_poly.pdbx_seq_one_letter_code
_entity_poly.pdbx_strand_id
1 'polypeptide(L)'
;MTEGTVYTMLIFLHGLGDTGHGWAETLREYVPPYCKVICPHAKARPVALNMNMVMPAWHDIYGLDFDAPQDETGIKSAAEECRLSFALSFMPI
;
A
#
# COMPACT_ATOMS: atom_id res chain seq x y z
N MET A 1 -16.25 -19.27 18.40
CA MET A 1 -15.57 -18.15 17.73
C MET A 1 -16.62 -17.06 17.57
N THR A 2 -16.58 -16.02 18.40
CA THR A 2 -17.58 -14.95 18.37
C THR A 2 -17.30 -14.02 17.19
N GLU A 3 -18.35 -13.69 16.44
CA GLU A 3 -18.31 -12.60 15.45
C GLU A 3 -17.77 -11.32 16.11
N GLY A 4 -16.80 -10.67 15.47
CA GLY A 4 -16.31 -9.34 15.87
C GLY A 4 -14.92 -9.27 16.51
N THR A 5 -14.26 -10.38 16.83
CA THR A 5 -12.86 -10.33 17.32
C THR A 5 -11.87 -10.46 16.16
N VAL A 6 -11.11 -9.39 15.90
CA VAL A 6 -10.00 -9.38 14.93
C VAL A 6 -8.76 -9.99 15.58
N TYR A 7 -8.25 -11.09 15.02
CA TYR A 7 -7.05 -11.78 15.53
C TYR A 7 -5.82 -11.60 14.64
N THR A 8 -6.04 -11.20 13.39
CA THR A 8 -5.00 -11.07 12.36
C THR A 8 -5.25 -9.83 11.52
N MET A 9 -4.19 -9.30 10.91
CA MET A 9 -4.24 -8.15 10.02
C MET A 9 -3.49 -8.46 8.73
N LEU A 10 -4.16 -8.20 7.60
CA LEU A 10 -3.54 -8.18 6.28
C LEU A 10 -3.37 -6.73 5.86
N ILE A 11 -2.13 -6.37 5.54
CA ILE A 11 -1.80 -5.08 4.93
C ILE A 11 -1.42 -5.36 3.49
N PHE A 12 -2.13 -4.74 2.54
CA PHE A 12 -1.90 -4.95 1.12
C PHE A 12 -1.60 -3.63 0.43
N LEU A 13 -0.41 -3.51 -0.17
CA LEU A 13 0.00 -2.35 -0.96
C LEU A 13 -0.28 -2.63 -2.43
N HIS A 14 -1.11 -1.80 -3.06
CA HIS A 14 -1.45 -1.93 -4.47
C HIS A 14 -0.25 -1.59 -5.38
N GLY A 15 -0.32 -2.03 -6.64
CA GLY A 15 0.66 -1.72 -7.68
C GLY A 15 0.56 -0.29 -8.23
N LEU A 16 1.52 0.08 -9.10
CA LEU A 16 1.59 1.39 -9.75
C LEU A 16 0.27 1.76 -10.45
N GLY A 17 -0.22 2.99 -10.22
CA GLY A 17 -1.39 3.53 -10.90
C GLY A 17 -2.76 3.12 -10.33
N ASP A 18 -2.79 2.14 -9.42
CA ASP A 18 -4.02 1.61 -8.82
C ASP A 18 -4.41 2.36 -7.53
N THR A 19 -5.44 1.86 -6.83
CA THR A 19 -5.93 2.38 -5.56
C THR A 19 -6.15 1.28 -4.52
N GLY A 20 -6.03 1.61 -3.23
CA GLY A 20 -6.36 0.69 -2.15
C GLY A 20 -7.83 0.25 -2.11
N HIS A 21 -8.76 1.00 -2.72
CA HIS A 21 -10.19 0.69 -2.66
C HIS A 21 -10.54 -0.57 -3.43
N GLY A 22 -10.05 -0.70 -4.66
CA GLY A 22 -10.27 -1.88 -5.50
C GLY A 22 -9.77 -3.15 -4.82
N TRP A 23 -8.56 -3.10 -4.24
CA TRP A 23 -8.00 -4.23 -3.50
C TRP A 23 -8.75 -4.55 -2.22
N ALA A 24 -9.23 -3.55 -1.49
CA ALA A 24 -10.04 -3.79 -0.29
C ALA A 24 -11.36 -4.50 -0.62
N GLU A 25 -11.99 -4.16 -1.74
CA GLU A 25 -13.19 -4.84 -2.22
C GLU A 25 -12.89 -6.28 -2.62
N THR A 26 -11.89 -6.50 -3.48
CA THR A 26 -11.50 -7.85 -3.93
C THR A 26 -11.09 -8.74 -2.76
N LEU A 27 -10.26 -8.26 -1.84
CA LEU A 27 -9.72 -9.09 -0.76
C LEU A 27 -10.78 -9.50 0.28
N ARG A 28 -11.86 -8.73 0.45
CA ARG A 28 -12.95 -9.11 1.37
C ARG A 28 -13.61 -10.45 1.01
N GLU A 29 -13.56 -10.86 -0.24
CA GLU A 29 -14.14 -12.14 -0.70
C GLU A 29 -13.27 -13.34 -0.33
N TYR A 30 -11.96 -13.14 -0.15
CA TYR A 30 -10.99 -14.22 0.05
C TYR A 30 -10.41 -14.26 1.48
N VAL A 31 -10.49 -13.14 2.20
CA VAL A 31 -9.92 -13.02 3.54
C VAL A 31 -10.96 -13.41 4.60
N PRO A 32 -10.61 -14.26 5.58
CA PRO A 32 -11.54 -14.65 6.64
C PRO A 32 -12.08 -13.46 7.45
N PRO A 33 -13.30 -13.54 8.00
CA PRO A 33 -13.94 -12.41 8.70
C PRO A 33 -13.24 -11.97 9.98
N TYR A 34 -12.33 -12.79 10.51
CA TYR A 34 -11.51 -12.47 11.69
C TYR A 34 -10.20 -11.73 11.34
N CYS A 35 -9.97 -11.42 10.06
CA CYS A 35 -8.79 -10.72 9.59
C CYS A 35 -9.15 -9.30 9.12
N LYS A 36 -8.55 -8.28 9.74
CA LYS A 36 -8.69 -6.88 9.31
C LYS A 36 -7.83 -6.65 8.06
N VAL A 37 -8.46 -6.23 6.97
CA VAL A 37 -7.77 -5.87 5.73
C VAL A 37 -7.55 -4.36 5.70
N ILE A 38 -6.29 -3.94 5.52
CA ILE A 38 -5.90 -2.54 5.33
C ILE A 38 -5.23 -2.41 3.97
N CYS A 39 -5.82 -1.60 3.09
CA CYS A 39 -5.29 -1.28 1.77
C CYS A 39 -5.04 0.23 1.70
N PRO A 40 -3.85 0.73 2.09
CA PRO A 40 -3.55 2.15 2.02
C PRO A 40 -3.46 2.64 0.57
N HIS A 41 -3.59 3.95 0.38
CA HIS A 41 -3.51 4.60 -0.92
C HIS A 41 -2.14 5.27 -1.10
N ALA A 42 -1.47 4.95 -2.20
CA ALA A 42 -0.25 5.65 -2.59
C ALA A 42 -0.54 7.11 -2.94
N LYS A 43 0.41 8.01 -2.67
CA LYS A 43 0.31 9.42 -3.07
C LYS A 43 0.50 9.57 -4.58
N ALA A 44 -0.20 10.52 -5.18
CA ALA A 44 0.05 10.92 -6.56
C ALA A 44 1.42 11.59 -6.66
N ARG A 45 2.29 11.09 -7.54
CA ARG A 45 3.63 11.63 -7.79
C ARG A 45 4.05 11.38 -9.25
N PRO A 46 4.98 12.18 -9.81
CA PRO A 46 5.59 11.87 -11.10
C PRO A 46 6.36 10.54 -11.03
N VAL A 47 6.30 9.75 -12.10
CA VAL A 47 7.01 8.48 -12.22
C VAL A 47 7.90 8.51 -13.46
N ALA A 48 9.20 8.39 -13.26
CA ALA A 48 10.22 8.51 -14.30
C ALA A 48 10.04 7.48 -15.43
N LEU A 49 9.76 6.22 -15.08
CA LEU A 49 9.44 5.14 -16.03
C LEU A 49 8.30 5.52 -16.99
N ASN A 50 7.33 6.30 -16.50
CA ASN A 50 6.14 6.71 -17.24
C ASN A 50 6.25 8.17 -17.72
N MET A 51 7.43 8.60 -18.14
CA MET A 51 7.67 9.96 -18.69
C MET A 51 7.24 11.08 -17.72
N ASN A 52 7.43 10.87 -16.41
CA ASN A 52 7.02 11.78 -15.34
C ASN A 52 5.51 12.05 -15.27
N MET A 53 4.67 11.19 -15.86
CA MET A 53 3.22 11.26 -15.64
C MET A 53 2.91 11.10 -14.15
N VAL A 54 1.97 11.91 -13.66
CA VAL A 54 1.55 11.89 -12.25
C VAL A 54 0.51 10.80 -12.06
N MET A 55 0.82 9.84 -11.19
CA MET A 55 -0.08 8.74 -10.85
C MET A 55 0.19 8.23 -9.42
N PRO A 56 -0.71 7.42 -8.84
CA PRO A 56 -0.46 6.78 -7.55
C PRO A 56 0.80 5.91 -7.59
N ALA A 57 1.82 6.27 -6.80
CA ALA A 57 3.04 5.49 -6.65
C ALA A 57 3.65 5.64 -5.25
N TRP A 58 4.28 4.57 -4.75
CA TRP A 58 4.92 4.55 -3.43
C TRP A 58 6.28 5.23 -3.42
N HIS A 59 7.04 5.04 -4.49
CA HIS A 59 8.37 5.61 -4.76
C HIS A 59 8.52 5.78 -6.28
N ASP A 60 9.56 6.48 -6.72
CA ASP A 60 9.83 6.62 -8.14
C ASP A 60 10.39 5.30 -8.73
N ILE A 61 10.12 5.05 -10.00
CA ILE A 61 10.54 3.83 -10.70
C ILE A 61 11.33 4.27 -11.92
N TYR A 62 12.58 3.82 -12.03
CA TYR A 62 13.48 4.19 -13.12
C TYR A 62 13.55 3.14 -14.24
N GLY A 63 13.24 1.88 -13.93
CA GLY A 63 13.29 0.76 -14.87
C GLY A 63 12.67 -0.50 -14.28
N LEU A 64 12.46 -1.52 -15.12
CA LEU A 64 11.93 -2.83 -14.72
C LEU A 64 12.98 -3.94 -14.79
N ASP A 65 14.15 -3.64 -15.34
CA ASP A 65 15.29 -4.55 -15.37
C ASP A 65 15.85 -4.76 -13.96
N PHE A 66 16.46 -5.92 -13.74
CA PHE A 66 17.01 -6.29 -12.44
C PHE A 66 18.07 -5.30 -11.93
N ASP A 67 18.88 -4.75 -12.85
CA ASP A 67 19.96 -3.81 -12.56
C ASP A 67 19.53 -2.33 -12.65
N ALA A 68 18.23 -2.07 -12.84
CA ALA A 68 17.73 -0.70 -12.88
C ALA A 68 18.00 0.00 -11.53
N PRO A 69 18.45 1.27 -11.54
CA PRO A 69 18.55 2.05 -10.31
C PRO A 69 17.21 2.06 -9.56
N GLN A 70 17.28 2.14 -8.23
CA GLN A 70 16.10 2.21 -7.37
C GLN A 70 16.08 3.53 -6.59
N ASP A 71 14.88 4.06 -6.38
CA ASP A 71 14.64 5.24 -5.53
C ASP A 71 14.75 4.87 -4.05
N GLU A 72 15.97 4.63 -3.57
CA GLU A 72 16.21 4.19 -2.19
C GLU A 72 15.63 5.15 -1.15
N THR A 73 15.74 6.46 -1.40
CA THR A 73 15.17 7.49 -0.51
C THR A 73 13.65 7.45 -0.51
N GLY A 74 13.00 7.34 -1.67
CA GLY A 74 11.56 7.22 -1.77
C GLY A 74 11.03 5.93 -1.17
N ILE A 75 11.74 4.80 -1.33
CA ILE A 75 11.40 3.51 -0.71
C ILE A 75 11.41 3.64 0.82
N LYS A 76 12.46 4.23 1.39
CA LYS A 76 12.56 4.47 2.84
C LYS A 76 11.44 5.38 3.34
N SER A 77 11.13 6.45 2.61
CA SER A 77 10.03 7.36 2.94
C SER A 77 8.67 6.64 2.90
N ALA A 78 8.41 5.86 1.85
CA ALA A 78 7.18 5.08 1.69
C ALA A 78 6.99 4.07 2.83
N ALA A 79 8.08 3.40 3.24
CA ALA A 79 8.05 2.48 4.37
C ALA A 79 7.67 3.18 5.68
N GLU A 80 8.22 4.37 5.95
CA GLU A 80 7.86 5.13 7.15
C GLU A 80 6.42 5.66 7.09
N GLU A 81 5.97 6.16 5.94
CA GLU A 81 4.58 6.58 5.74
C GLU A 81 3.59 5.43 5.99
N CYS A 82 3.88 4.24 5.45
CA CYS A 82 3.11 3.03 5.71
C CYS A 82 3.10 2.72 7.21
N ARG A 83 4.26 2.72 7.86
CA ARG A 83 4.39 2.46 9.31
C ARG A 83 3.54 3.41 10.15
N LEU A 84 3.56 4.71 9.84
CA LEU A 84 2.78 5.72 10.55
C LEU A 84 1.27 5.58 10.31
N SER A 85 0.86 5.31 9.07
CA SER A 85 -0.54 5.04 8.73
C SER A 85 -1.10 3.83 9.50
N PHE A 86 -0.25 2.82 9.71
CA PHE A 86 -0.64 1.65 10.51
C PHE A 86 -0.73 1.97 12.00
N ALA A 87 0.22 2.72 12.56
CA ALA A 87 0.18 3.10 13.98
C ALA A 87 -1.11 3.84 14.35
N LEU A 88 -1.60 4.72 13.46
CA LEU A 88 -2.88 5.42 13.64
C LEU A 88 -4.08 4.48 13.59
N SER A 89 -4.00 3.38 12.85
CA SER A 89 -5.08 2.39 12.71
C SER A 89 -5.33 1.54 13.98
N PHE A 90 -4.50 1.72 15.01
CA PHE A 90 -4.60 1.06 16.32
C PHE A 90 -4.86 2.05 17.48
N MET A 91 -4.94 3.36 17.23
CA MET A 91 -5.26 4.32 18.29
C MET A 91 -6.74 4.18 18.67
N PRO A 92 -7.08 4.03 19.97
CA PRO A 92 -8.47 4.13 20.42
C PRO A 92 -8.96 5.56 20.14
N ILE A 93 -10.21 5.65 19.66
CA ILE A 93 -10.92 6.93 19.43
C ILE A 93 -11.19 7.61 20.78
#